data_AF-A0A6I4ZR35-F1
#
_entry.id   AF-A0A6I4ZR35-F1
#
_cell.length_a   1.000
_cell.length_b   1.000
_cell.length_c   1.000
_cell.angle_alpha   90.00
_cell.angle_beta   90.00
_cell.angle_gamma   90.00
#
_symmetry.space_group_name_H-M   'P 1'
#
loop_
_entity.id
_entity.type
_entity.pdbx_description
1 polymer ?
#
loop_
_entity_poly.entity_id
_entity_poly.type
_entity_poly.pdbx_seq_one_letter_code
_entity_poly.pdbx_strand_id
1 'polypeptide(L)' 'MESLSQVVPVLVAALVCDVGVTEPHSKKKSLIGIFDRLSAASFPTKRAVTLYLKIADAQGHYELEIRFVHLNSGNVLAKA' A
#
# COMPACT_ATOMS: atom_id res chain seq x y z
N MET A 1 -20.47 -2.21 17.78
CA MET A 1 -19.08 -1.77 17.57
C MET A 1 -18.25 -3.03 17.52
N GLU A 2 -17.78 -3.41 16.34
CA GLU A 2 -16.99 -4.65 16.17
C GLU A 2 -15.59 -4.44 16.76
N SER A 3 -15.08 -5.42 17.50
CA SER A 3 -13.75 -5.33 18.12
C SER A 3 -12.65 -5.59 17.08
N LEU A 4 -11.50 -4.92 17.23
CA LEU A 4 -10.33 -5.20 16.39
C LEU A 4 -9.81 -6.62 16.61
N SER A 5 -9.39 -7.25 15.52
CA SER A 5 -8.78 -8.58 15.58
C SER A 5 -7.48 -8.55 16.39
N GLN A 6 -7.19 -9.64 17.10
CA GLN A 6 -5.96 -9.86 17.86
C GLN A 6 -4.94 -10.73 17.09
N VAL A 7 -5.34 -11.28 15.95
CA VAL A 7 -4.43 -12.06 15.09
C VAL A 7 -3.48 -11.10 14.40
N VAL A 8 -2.18 -11.37 14.44
CA VAL A 8 -1.19 -10.53 13.74
C VAL A 8 -1.21 -10.87 12.25
N PRO A 9 -1.58 -9.94 11.36
CA PRO A 9 -1.62 -10.21 9.93
C PRO A 9 -0.20 -10.27 9.35
N VAL A 10 -0.03 -11.06 8.28
CA VAL A 10 1.26 -11.19 7.59
C VAL A 10 1.24 -10.40 6.29
N LEU A 11 2.08 -9.37 6.19
CA LEU A 11 2.29 -8.66 4.93
C LEU A 11 3.18 -9.52 4.00
N VAL A 12 2.54 -10.15 3.02
CA VAL A 12 3.22 -11.05 2.06
C VAL A 12 3.90 -10.26 0.95
N ALA A 13 3.26 -9.18 0.49
CA ALA A 13 3.82 -8.30 -0.53
C ALA A 13 3.25 -6.88 -0.42
N ALA A 14 4.09 -5.89 -0.71
CA ALA A 14 3.69 -4.51 -0.93
C ALA A 14 4.33 -4.03 -2.23
N LEU A 15 3.51 -3.64 -3.20
CA LEU A 15 3.97 -3.23 -4.53
C LEU A 15 3.36 -1.88 -4.89
N VAL A 16 4.18 -0.99 -5.42
CA VAL A 16 3.71 0.26 -6.01
C VAL A 16 3.57 0.07 -7.52
N CYS A 17 2.48 0.57 -8.08
CA CYS A 17 2.23 0.52 -9.51
C CYS A 17 1.46 1.76 -9.98
N ASP A 18 1.44 1.99 -11.28
CA ASP A 18 0.63 3.07 -11.85
C ASP A 18 -0.87 2.75 -11.71
N VAL A 19 -1.29 1.52 -12.04
CA VAL A 19 -2.70 1.09 -12.00
C VAL A 19 -2.86 -0.32 -11.45
N GLY A 20 -3.75 -0.46 -10.45
CA GLY A 20 -4.22 -1.76 -9.96
C GLY A 20 -5.65 -2.03 -10.42
N VAL A 21 -5.87 -3.14 -11.13
CA VAL A 21 -7.19 -3.55 -11.64
C VAL A 21 -7.66 -4.80 -10.94
N THR A 22 -8.94 -4.86 -10.59
CA THR A 22 -9.60 -6.08 -10.13
C THR A 22 -10.45 -6.64 -11.25
N GLU A 23 -10.14 -7.85 -11.70
CA GLU A 23 -10.96 -8.54 -12.70
C GLU A 23 -12.36 -8.88 -12.12
N PRO A 24 -13.46 -8.52 -12.79
CA PRO A 24 -14.80 -8.68 -12.22
C PRO A 24 -15.18 -10.12 -11.88
N HIS A 25 -14.78 -11.07 -12.73
CA HIS A 25 -15.18 -12.48 -12.63
C HIS A 25 -14.28 -13.25 -11.66
N SER A 26 -12.97 -13.18 -11.84
CA SER A 26 -12.00 -13.96 -11.07
C SER A 26 -11.61 -13.31 -9.74
N LYS A 27 -11.91 -12.01 -9.57
CA LYS A 27 -11.40 -11.14 -8.49
C LYS A 27 -9.88 -11.07 -8.40
N LYS A 28 -9.16 -11.65 -9.36
CA LYS A 28 -7.70 -11.54 -9.47
C LYS A 28 -7.30 -10.08 -9.66
N LYS A 29 -6.10 -9.77 -9.21
CA LYS A 29 -5.53 -8.43 -9.28
C LYS A 29 -4.48 -8.39 -10.39
N SER A 30 -4.60 -7.42 -11.27
CA SER A 30 -3.60 -7.11 -12.29
C SER A 30 -2.95 -5.79 -11.93
N LEU A 31 -1.62 -5.79 -11.84
CA LEU A 31 -0.82 -4.61 -11.50
C LEU A 31 -0.07 -4.17 -12.75
N ILE A 32 -0.31 -2.94 -13.20
CA ILE A 32 0.23 -2.41 -14.44
C ILE A 32 1.22 -1.29 -14.10
N GLY A 33 2.42 -1.37 -14.69
CA GLY A 33 3.50 -0.41 -14.43
C GLY A 33 4.00 -0.52 -12.99
N ILE A 34 4.46 -1.70 -12.57
CA ILE A 34 5.10 -1.89 -11.25
C ILE A 34 6.44 -1.15 -11.25
N PHE A 35 6.70 -0.38 -10.18
CA PHE A 35 7.96 0.33 -10.00
C PHE A 35 8.40 0.37 -8.54
N ASP A 36 9.71 0.54 -8.33
CA ASP A 36 10.35 0.70 -7.02
C ASP A 36 11.02 2.07 -6.85
N ARG A 37 11.09 2.87 -7.92
CA ARG A 37 11.66 4.22 -7.94
C ARG A 37 10.69 5.20 -8.58
N LEU A 38 10.53 6.36 -7.95
CA LEU A 38 9.75 7.47 -8.45
C LEU A 38 10.68 8.62 -8.81
N SER A 39 10.72 8.98 -10.09
CA SER A 39 11.45 10.16 -10.56
C SER A 39 10.53 11.38 -10.49
N ALA A 40 11.01 12.47 -9.90
CA ALA A 40 10.31 13.74 -9.82
C ALA A 40 11.30 14.89 -9.99
N ALA A 41 10.87 15.98 -10.64
CA ALA A 41 11.71 17.16 -10.86
C ALA A 41 12.00 17.95 -9.57
N SER A 42 11.12 17.85 -8.58
CA SER A 42 11.25 18.52 -7.28
C SER A 42 10.57 17.71 -6.18
N PHE A 43 11.00 17.94 -4.93
CA PHE A 43 10.39 17.36 -3.74
C PHE A 43 10.02 18.51 -2.76
N PRO A 44 8.82 18.51 -2.14
CA PRO A 44 7.74 17.53 -2.26
C PRO A 44 7.11 17.50 -3.67
N THR A 45 6.51 16.36 -4.04
CA THR A 45 5.84 16.16 -5.34
C THR A 45 4.43 15.63 -5.16
N LYS A 46 3.58 15.83 -6.17
CA LYS A 46 2.22 15.29 -6.24
C LYS A 46 2.12 14.37 -7.45
N ARG A 47 2.03 13.06 -7.22
CA ARG A 47 1.84 12.04 -8.25
C ARG A 47 0.84 11.00 -7.74
N ALA A 48 -0.13 10.64 -8.59
CA ALA A 48 -1.02 9.53 -8.29
C ALA A 48 -0.22 8.22 -8.37
N VAL A 49 -0.34 7.37 -7.35
CA VAL A 49 0.31 6.06 -7.26
C VAL A 49 -0.69 5.07 -6.67
N THR A 50 -0.61 3.82 -7.09
CA THR A 50 -1.41 2.73 -6.54
C THR A 50 -0.54 1.84 -5.68
N LEU A 51 -0.95 1.59 -4.43
CA LEU A 51 -0.32 0.61 -3.53
C LEU A 51 -1.16 -0.66 -3.50
N TYR A 52 -0.57 -1.77 -3.90
CA TYR A 52 -1.13 -3.11 -3.70
C TYR A 52 -0.51 -3.76 -2.48
N LEU A 53 -1.36 -4.20 -1.54
CA LEU A 53 -0.97 -4.97 -0.37
C LEU A 53 -1.55 -6.37 -0.46
N LYS A 54 -0.70 -7.40 -0.39
CA LYS A 54 -1.11 -8.79 -0.18
C LYS A 54 -0.92 -9.11 1.29
N ILE A 55 -2.02 -9.29 2.00
CA ILE A 55 -2.03 -9.56 3.43
C ILE A 55 -2.64 -10.95 3.66
N ALA A 56 -1.97 -11.80 4.42
CA ALA A 56 -2.45 -13.11 4.87
C ALA A 56 -2.87 -13.03 6.35
N ASP A 57 -3.70 -14.00 6.78
CA ASP A 57 -4.19 -14.13 8.16
C ASP A 57 -4.92 -12.89 8.72
N ALA A 58 -5.40 -12.02 7.84
CA ALA A 58 -6.11 -10.79 8.19
C ALA A 58 -7.64 -10.97 8.25
N GLN A 59 -8.13 -11.98 8.98
CA GLN A 59 -9.56 -12.14 9.23
C GLN A 59 -10.03 -11.18 10.34
N GLY A 60 -11.16 -10.51 10.13
CA GLY A 60 -11.73 -9.53 11.06
C GLY A 60 -11.38 -8.09 10.69
N HIS A 61 -11.55 -7.17 11.65
CA HIS A 61 -11.31 -5.75 11.46
C HIS A 61 -9.90 -5.35 11.93
N TYR A 62 -9.23 -4.56 11.11
CA TYR A 62 -7.90 -4.03 11.35
C TYR A 62 -7.87 -2.54 11.04
N GLU A 63 -7.08 -1.80 11.80
CA GLU A 63 -6.66 -0.46 11.43
C GLU A 63 -5.41 -0.56 10.56
N LEU A 64 -5.43 0.11 9.41
CA LEU A 64 -4.31 0.17 8.48
C LEU A 64 -3.93 1.63 8.26
N GLU A 65 -2.64 1.93 8.36
CA GLU A 65 -2.08 3.26 8.12
C GLU A 65 -0.91 3.13 7.15
N ILE A 66 -0.90 3.95 6.10
CA ILE A 66 0.23 4.02 5.17
C ILE A 66 1.04 5.26 5.51
N ARG A 67 2.34 5.10 5.75
CA ARG A 67 3.26 6.21 6.04
C ARG A 67 4.33 6.31 4.96
N PHE A 68 4.53 7.53 4.45
CA PHE A 68 5.68 7.87 3.63
C PHE A 68 6.77 8.39 4.57
N VAL A 69 7.90 7.71 4.62
CA VAL A 69 9.00 8.02 5.56
C VAL A 69 10.26 8.41 4.82
N HIS A 70 10.93 9.46 5.29
CA HIS A 70 12.26 9.80 4.81
C HIS A 70 13.27 8.83 5.43
N LEU A 71 13.90 7.97 4.63
CA LEU A 71 14.73 6.85 5.13
C LEU A 71 15.88 7.31 6.04
N ASN A 72 16.52 8.43 5.73
CA ASN A 72 17.70 8.87 6.50
C ASN A 72 17.34 9.50 7.85
N SER A 73 16.20 10.18 7.96
CA SER A 73 15.81 10.87 9.20
C SER A 73 14.69 10.17 9.97
N GLY A 74 14.01 9.19 9.37
CA GLY A 74 12.83 8.54 9.94
C GLY A 74 11.58 9.41 9.99
N ASN A 75 11.66 10.67 9.54
CA ASN A 75 10.54 11.59 9.58
C ASN A 75 9.40 11.11 8.69
N VAL A 76 8.18 11.15 9.23
CA VAL A 76 6.96 10.93 8.44
C VAL A 76 6.71 12.16 7.58
N LEU A 77 6.75 11.96 6.27
CA LEU A 77 6.52 12.98 5.25
C LEU A 77 5.03 13.15 4.93
N ALA A 78 4.29 12.04 4.93
CA ALA A 78 2.86 12.00 4.69
C ALA A 78 2.23 10.71 5.26
N LYS A 79 0.91 10.75 5.45
CA LYS A 79 0.09 9.61 5.85
C LYS A 79 -1.11 9.48 4.91
N ALA A 80 -1.56 8.27 4.67
CA ALA A 80 -2.78 7.95 3.92
C ALA A 80 -3.61 6.91 4.68
#